data_AF-A0A382WVR9-F1
#
_entry.id   AF-A0A382WVR9-F1
#
_cell.length_a   1.000
_cell.length_b   1.000
_cell.length_c   1.000
_cell.angle_alpha   90.00
_cell.angle_beta   90.00
_cell.angle_gamma   90.00
#
_symmetry.space_group_name_H-M   'P 1'
#
loop_
_entity.id
_entity.type
_entity.pdbx_description
1 polymer ?
#
loop_
_entity_poly.entity_id
_entity_poly.type
_entity_poly.pdbx_seq_one_letter_code
_entity_poly.pdbx_strand_id
1 'polypeptide(L)' 'VKKIIYTPFLSIFASILLLSCNGKTPEEYDTAFEVEFNACVDRAISKCANLDMDVCNLEAISRCETFLGTKENPVVK' A
#
# COMPACT_ATOMS: atom_id res chain seq x y z
N VAL A 1 29.37 -35.29 -29.04
CA VAL A 1 28.57 -35.45 -27.80
C VAL A 1 28.57 -34.12 -27.05
N LYS A 2 27.45 -33.37 -27.07
CA LYS A 2 27.36 -32.07 -26.38
C LYS A 2 27.08 -32.33 -24.89
N LYS A 3 28.07 -32.08 -24.03
CA LYS A 3 27.88 -32.10 -22.57
C LYS A 3 27.10 -30.85 -22.17
N ILE A 4 25.87 -31.05 -21.70
CA ILE A 4 25.08 -29.98 -21.08
C ILE A 4 25.69 -29.76 -19.70
N ILE A 5 26.41 -28.65 -19.53
CA ILE A 5 26.94 -28.22 -18.24
C ILE A 5 25.76 -27.57 -17.50
N TYR A 6 25.11 -28.35 -16.64
CA TYR A 6 24.07 -27.83 -15.75
C TYR A 6 24.75 -26.94 -14.70
N THR A 7 24.58 -25.63 -14.80
CA THR A 7 25.18 -24.65 -13.89
C THR A 7 24.23 -24.46 -12.69
N PRO A 8 24.54 -25.01 -11.50
CA PRO A 8 23.66 -24.94 -10.33
C PRO A 8 23.44 -23.51 -9.81
N PHE A 9 24.28 -22.57 -10.24
CA PHE A 9 24.19 -21.15 -9.89
C PHE A 9 22.91 -20.47 -10.41
N LEU A 10 22.39 -20.87 -11.57
CA LEU A 10 21.18 -20.27 -12.14
C LEU A 10 19.94 -20.58 -11.30
N SER A 11 19.86 -21.82 -10.82
CA SER A 11 18.80 -22.30 -9.93
C SER A 11 18.81 -21.59 -8.57
N ILE A 12 19.99 -21.29 -8.01
CA ILE A 12 20.10 -20.58 -6.72
C ILE A 12 19.63 -19.13 -6.86
N PHE A 13 20.03 -18.44 -7.93
CA PHE A 13 19.59 -17.08 -8.21
C PHE A 13 18.07 -17.00 -8.45
N ALA A 14 17.49 -17.97 -9.16
CA ALA A 14 16.05 -18.05 -9.35
C ALA A 14 15.29 -18.20 -8.02
N SER A 15 15.77 -19.02 -7.10
CA SER A 15 15.16 -19.20 -5.77
C SER A 15 15.20 -17.93 -4.91
N ILE A 16 16.29 -17.16 -4.97
CA ILE A 16 16.43 -15.90 -4.22
C ILE A 16 15.47 -14.84 -4.77
N LEU A 17 15.28 -14.77 -6.09
CA LEU A 17 14.32 -13.87 -6.72
C LEU A 17 12.87 -14.24 -6.35
N LEU A 18 12.54 -15.53 -6.29
CA LEU A 18 11.21 -16.00 -5.86
C LEU A 18 10.92 -15.69 -4.38
N LEU A 19 11.93 -15.80 -3.51
CA LEU A 19 11.84 -15.38 -2.10
C LEU A 19 11.74 -13.86 -1.92
N SER A 20 12.10 -13.08 -2.94
CA SER A 20 12.00 -11.61 -2.91
C SER A 20 10.60 -11.10 -3.28
N CYS A 21 9.73 -11.96 -3.82
CA CYS A 21 8.30 -11.71 -4.02
C CYS A 21 7.49 -11.96 -2.73
N ASN A 22 7.94 -11.44 -1.59
CA ASN A 22 7.10 -11.33 -0.40
C ASN A 22 6.39 -9.96 -0.43
N GLY A 23 5.42 -9.83 -1.34
CA GLY A 23 4.44 -8.75 -1.25
C GLY A 23 3.48 -9.01 -0.09
N LYS A 24 2.86 -7.95 0.46
CA LYS A 24 1.75 -8.12 1.40
C LYS A 24 0.64 -8.94 0.74
N THR A 25 0.00 -9.81 1.51
CA THR A 25 -1.24 -10.44 1.03
C THR A 25 -2.31 -9.35 0.80
N PRO A 26 -3.34 -9.62 -0.01
CA PRO A 26 -4.43 -8.66 -0.19
C PRO A 26 -5.08 -8.23 1.13
N GLU A 27 -5.22 -9.16 2.09
CA GLU A 27 -5.81 -8.86 3.41
C GLU A 27 -4.88 -7.98 4.27
N GLU A 28 -3.58 -8.26 4.26
CA GLU A 28 -2.57 -7.43 4.94
C GLU A 28 -2.47 -6.03 4.31
N TYR A 29 -2.63 -5.94 2.99
CA TYR A 29 -2.67 -4.68 2.28
C TYR A 29 -3.91 -3.88 2.67
N ASP A 30 -5.10 -4.49 2.63
CA ASP A 30 -6.37 -3.87 2.98
C ASP A 30 -6.35 -3.31 4.40
N THR A 31 -5.88 -4.12 5.35
CA THR A 31 -5.77 -3.72 6.76
C THR A 31 -4.80 -2.56 6.92
N ALA A 32 -3.64 -2.61 6.24
CA ALA A 32 -2.66 -1.53 6.30
C ALA A 32 -3.20 -0.23 5.68
N PHE A 33 -3.90 -0.32 4.55
CA PHE A 33 -4.50 0.83 3.89
C PHE A 33 -5.55 1.50 4.79
N GLU A 34 -6.45 0.72 5.40
CA GLU A 34 -7.50 1.26 6.28
C GLU A 34 -6.91 1.98 7.51
N VAL A 35 -5.87 1.39 8.13
CA VAL A 35 -5.18 2.01 9.26
C VAL A 35 -4.53 3.34 8.86
N GLU A 36 -3.84 3.38 7.72
CA GLU A 36 -3.21 4.61 7.23
C GLU A 36 -4.25 5.67 6.82
N PHE A 37 -5.34 5.25 6.19
CA PHE A 37 -6.42 6.13 5.77
C PHE A 37 -7.13 6.76 6.98
N ASN A 38 -7.48 5.97 7.98
CA ASN A 38 -8.11 6.47 9.21
C ASN A 38 -7.18 7.42 9.96
N ALA A 39 -5.88 7.10 10.07
CA ALA A 39 -4.90 8.00 10.67
C ALA A 39 -4.76 9.33 9.91
N CYS A 40 -4.90 9.31 8.58
CA CYS A 40 -4.94 10.52 7.77
C CYS A 40 -6.19 11.36 8.08
N VAL A 41 -7.36 10.72 8.13
CA VAL A 41 -8.64 11.39 8.39
C VAL A 41 -8.64 12.03 9.78
N ASP A 42 -8.25 11.31 10.83
CA ASP A 42 -8.17 11.84 12.19
C ASP A 42 -7.24 13.07 12.27
N ARG A 43 -6.10 13.00 11.58
CA ARG A 43 -5.16 14.11 11.50
C ARG A 43 -5.74 15.31 10.74
N ALA A 44 -6.49 15.08 9.66
CA ALA A 44 -7.12 16.13 8.90
C ALA A 44 -8.25 16.80 9.69
N ILE A 45 -9.08 16.02 10.39
CA ILE A 45 -10.14 16.49 11.28
C ILE A 45 -9.58 17.35 12.41
N SER A 46 -8.43 16.96 12.99
CA SER A 46 -7.78 17.73 14.06
C SER A 46 -7.45 19.19 13.66
N LYS A 47 -7.47 19.52 12.37
CA LYS A 47 -7.20 20.86 11.84
C LYS A 47 -8.46 21.65 11.48
N CYS A 48 -9.64 21.07 11.62
CA CYS A 48 -10.91 21.74 11.37
C CYS A 48 -11.27 22.67 12.54
N ALA A 49 -10.64 23.85 12.57
CA ALA A 49 -11.08 24.92 13.45
C ALA A 49 -12.24 25.67 12.77
N ASN A 50 -13.39 25.76 13.46
CA ASN A 50 -14.58 26.55 13.07
C ASN A 50 -15.41 26.05 11.88
N LEU A 51 -15.26 24.78 11.50
CA LEU A 51 -16.15 24.13 10.54
C LEU A 51 -17.19 23.28 11.28
N ASP A 52 -18.36 23.12 10.65
CA ASP A 52 -19.28 22.06 11.02
C ASP A 52 -18.58 20.69 10.89
N MET A 53 -18.83 19.79 11.85
CA MET A 53 -18.11 18.53 11.94
C MET A 53 -18.36 17.63 10.73
N ASP A 54 -19.57 17.65 10.16
CA ASP A 54 -19.91 16.83 8.99
C ASP A 54 -19.20 17.37 7.74
N VAL A 55 -19.15 18.69 7.58
CA VAL A 55 -18.39 19.35 6.50
C VAL A 55 -16.90 19.06 6.63
N CYS A 56 -16.36 19.13 7.85
CA CYS A 56 -14.98 18.80 8.13
C CYS A 56 -14.64 17.35 7.78
N ASN A 57 -15.50 16.40 8.14
CA ASN A 57 -15.30 14.98 7.85
C ASN A 57 -15.24 14.73 6.34
N LEU A 58 -16.15 15.33 5.57
CA LEU A 58 -16.15 15.20 4.11
C LEU A 58 -14.87 15.78 3.48
N GLU A 59 -14.42 16.95 3.95
CA GLU A 59 -13.16 17.52 3.49
C GLU A 59 -11.94 16.66 3.87
N ALA A 60 -11.93 16.13 5.09
CA ALA A 60 -10.85 15.28 5.59
C ALA A 60 -10.73 14.00 4.74
N ILE A 61 -11.85 13.33 4.48
CA ILE A 61 -11.93 12.14 3.62
C ILE A 61 -11.43 12.47 2.22
N SER A 62 -11.97 13.52 1.59
CA SER A 62 -11.58 13.91 0.22
C SER A 62 -10.08 14.21 0.08
N ARG A 63 -9.48 14.85 1.09
CA ARG A 63 -8.03 15.11 1.12
C ARG A 63 -7.22 13.82 1.23
N CYS A 64 -7.66 12.88 2.07
CA CYS A 64 -6.98 11.61 2.25
C CYS A 64 -7.11 10.73 1.00
N GLU A 65 -8.28 10.70 0.34
CA GLU A 65 -8.46 10.04 -0.96
C GLU A 65 -7.55 10.65 -2.03
N THR A 66 -7.37 11.97 -2.05
CA THR A 66 -6.47 12.62 -3.01
C THR A 66 -5.00 12.24 -2.78
N PHE A 67 -4.59 12.04 -1.52
CA PHE A 67 -3.19 11.80 -1.17
C PHE A 67 -2.79 10.33 -1.19
N LEU A 68 -3.69 9.43 -0.76
CA LEU A 68 -3.48 7.99 -0.62
C LEU A 68 -4.21 7.18 -1.71
N GLY A 69 -5.18 7.77 -2.41
CA GLY A 69 -6.10 7.06 -3.29
C GLY A 69 -7.26 6.45 -2.51
N THR A 70 -8.00 5.57 -3.18
CA THR A 70 -9.00 4.71 -2.52
C THR A 70 -8.44 3.31 -2.36
N LYS A 71 -9.14 2.48 -1.59
CA LYS A 71 -8.76 1.07 -1.43
C LYS A 71 -8.70 0.34 -2.79
N GLU A 72 -9.65 0.65 -3.68
CA GLU A 72 -9.75 0.07 -5.01
C GLU A 72 -8.75 0.66 -6.00
N ASN A 73 -8.30 1.90 -5.75
CA ASN A 73 -7.35 2.60 -6.61
C ASN A 73 -6.37 3.43 -5.77
N PRO A 74 -5.36 2.77 -5.17
CA PRO A 74 -4.40 3.45 -4.33
C PRO A 74 -3.42 4.28 -5.15
N VAL A 75 -3.02 5.42 -4.62
CA VAL A 75 -1.96 6.25 -5.22
C VAL A 75 -0.61 5.62 -4.85
N VAL A 76 -0.05 4.85 -5.77
CA VAL A 76 1.32 4.30 -5.65
C VAL A 76 2.31 5.43 -5.90
N LYS A 77 3.17 5.73 -4.92
CA LYS A 77 4.27 6.71 -5.03
C LYS A 77 5.62 6.03 -5.19
#